data_AF-A0A0C4FSS5-F1
#
_entry.id   AF-A0A0C4FSS5-F1
#
_cell.length_a   1.000
_cell.length_b   1.000
_cell.length_c   1.000
_cell.angle_alpha   90.00
_cell.angle_beta   90.00
_cell.angle_gamma   90.00
#
_symmetry.space_group_name_H-M   'P 1'
#
loop_
_entity.id
_entity.type
_entity.pdbx_description
1 polymer ?
#
loop_
_entity_poly.entity_id
_entity_poly.type
_entity_poly.pdbx_seq_one_letter_code
_entity_poly.pdbx_strand_id
1 'polypeptide(L)'
;MDWAVSLAGVILTFSMLIFKYVKHMYAGPIFLDYMSYLLIFMSFIIIILMMIISNLMLETTKIYYLVLNMMLLSLITVFILKSVIMFYIFFEISLIPIFILISGWGSNPEKLQSGVYMLMYTLLGSIPFLVYLIYMCEELQVNNFFSCSFLIGLSWMNLIFITLMSMMFLIKFPIFGLHLWLPKAHVEAPLTGSMILAGVLLKLGGYGLMRNLKLFYGYLPPVVITQSISLMGALYVSWKCLKQVDLKMLVAMSSIVHMGMVIGGLMSMQMLSYQGAIYFMLGHGFCSSCLFFLLGSTYWRLGSRTFMLNKGFMKMIPSFSIWWFISCVGNISNPPSLSLFGEIFLASGILMSSNAYIIIFMMIFFSASSYTILLYSLVHHGKQYSFSLPCPPMKLSENLVSCFHLVPLNLLFLSM
;
A
#
# COMPACT_ATOMS: atom_id res chain seq x y z
N MET A 1 13.10 -26.90 0.87
CA MET A 1 12.95 -25.54 1.44
C MET A 1 11.66 -24.89 0.96
N ASP A 2 11.41 -24.87 -0.35
CA ASP A 2 10.22 -24.23 -0.94
C ASP A 2 8.88 -24.77 -0.41
N TRP A 3 8.77 -26.08 -0.21
CA TRP A 3 7.56 -26.70 0.36
C TRP A 3 7.30 -26.28 1.80
N ALA A 4 8.33 -26.22 2.65
CA ALA A 4 8.18 -25.84 4.05
C ALA A 4 7.78 -24.37 4.23
N VAL A 5 8.30 -23.47 3.38
CA VAL A 5 7.91 -22.06 3.36
C VAL A 5 6.47 -21.89 2.84
N SER A 6 6.09 -22.65 1.82
CA SER A 6 4.71 -22.65 1.31
C SER A 6 3.71 -23.23 2.33
N LEU A 7 4.07 -24.31 3.05
CA LEU A 7 3.27 -24.89 4.12
C LEU A 7 3.17 -23.96 5.32
N ALA A 8 4.25 -23.30 5.72
CA ALA A 8 4.22 -22.28 6.76
C ALA A 8 3.31 -21.11 6.37
N GLY A 9 3.35 -20.68 5.10
CA GLY A 9 2.43 -19.68 4.55
C GLY A 9 0.97 -20.13 4.60
N VAL A 10 0.68 -21.38 4.20
CA VAL A 10 -0.67 -21.97 4.29
C VAL A 10 -1.15 -22.05 5.74
N ILE A 11 -0.31 -22.55 6.65
CA ILE A 11 -0.62 -22.68 8.08
C ILE A 11 -0.83 -21.29 8.71
N LEU A 12 -0.05 -20.29 8.31
CA LEU A 12 -0.24 -18.89 8.72
C LEU A 12 -1.49 -18.27 8.11
N THR A 13 -1.92 -18.66 6.89
CA THR A 13 -3.20 -18.18 6.35
C THR A 13 -4.40 -18.83 7.05
N PHE A 14 -4.27 -20.11 7.41
CA PHE A 14 -5.31 -20.86 8.14
C PHE A 14 -5.42 -20.45 9.61
N SER A 15 -4.31 -20.13 10.27
CA SER A 15 -4.32 -19.67 11.66
C SER A 15 -5.03 -18.32 11.85
N MET A 16 -5.34 -17.62 10.76
CA MET A 16 -5.90 -16.27 10.78
C MET A 16 -7.42 -16.25 10.50
N LEU A 17 -7.98 -17.35 9.97
CA LEU A 17 -9.45 -17.58 10.01
C LEU A 17 -9.93 -17.81 11.45
N ILE A 18 -9.07 -18.32 12.32
CA ILE A 18 -9.38 -18.65 13.72
C ILE A 18 -9.47 -17.40 14.61
N PHE A 19 -8.92 -16.26 14.19
CA PHE A 19 -8.73 -15.09 15.06
C PHE A 19 -9.78 -13.99 14.93
N LYS A 20 -10.91 -14.27 14.25
CA LYS A 20 -12.13 -13.43 14.29
C LYS A 20 -12.64 -13.17 15.73
N TYR A 21 -12.05 -13.85 16.73
CA TYR A 21 -12.39 -13.81 18.14
C TYR A 21 -11.48 -12.98 19.05
N VAL A 22 -10.32 -12.47 18.59
CA VAL A 22 -9.49 -11.62 19.46
C VAL A 22 -9.97 -10.18 19.39
N LYS A 23 -10.83 -9.82 20.35
CA LYS A 23 -11.44 -8.49 20.39
C LYS A 23 -10.41 -7.41 20.67
N HIS A 24 -9.60 -7.52 21.72
CA HIS A 24 -8.46 -6.63 21.97
C HIS A 24 -7.48 -7.32 22.93
N MET A 25 -6.16 -7.25 22.64
CA MET A 25 -5.13 -7.61 23.61
C MET A 25 -4.34 -6.37 24.01
N TYR A 26 -4.42 -6.03 25.30
CA TYR A 26 -3.63 -4.98 25.93
C TYR A 26 -2.66 -5.62 26.91
N ALA A 27 -1.36 -5.53 26.64
CA ALA A 27 -0.33 -6.03 27.55
C ALA A 27 0.86 -5.05 27.56
N GLY A 28 0.96 -4.21 28.61
CA GLY A 28 2.04 -3.25 28.76
C GLY A 28 2.24 -2.34 27.53
N PRO A 29 3.39 -2.39 26.83
CA PRO A 29 3.65 -1.59 25.64
C PRO A 29 2.96 -2.12 24.36
N ILE A 30 2.39 -3.32 24.40
CA ILE A 30 1.77 -4.03 23.28
C ILE A 30 0.29 -3.69 23.23
N PHE A 31 -0.15 -3.31 22.05
CA PHE A 31 -1.52 -3.00 21.73
C PHE A 31 -1.93 -3.67 20.41
N LEU A 32 -2.85 -4.62 20.50
CA LEU A 32 -3.34 -5.40 19.37
C LEU A 32 -4.85 -5.20 19.21
N ASP A 33 -5.20 -4.38 18.23
CA ASP A 33 -6.54 -4.24 17.66
C ASP A 33 -6.71 -5.05 16.37
N TYR A 34 -7.96 -5.14 15.93
CA TYR A 34 -8.33 -5.63 14.61
C TYR A 34 -7.49 -5.02 13.47
N MET A 35 -7.30 -3.68 13.43
CA MET A 35 -6.49 -3.03 12.37
C MET A 35 -5.02 -3.46 12.42
N SER A 36 -4.37 -3.39 13.58
CA SER A 36 -2.96 -3.78 13.73
C SER A 36 -2.76 -5.25 13.36
N TYR A 37 -3.68 -6.11 13.78
CA TYR A 37 -3.62 -7.53 13.48
C TYR A 37 -3.69 -7.80 11.96
N LEU A 38 -4.64 -7.17 11.26
CA LEU A 38 -4.77 -7.32 9.81
C LEU A 38 -3.51 -6.84 9.09
N LEU A 39 -2.91 -5.72 9.50
CA LEU A 39 -1.69 -5.22 8.86
C LEU A 39 -0.45 -6.08 9.18
N ILE A 40 -0.37 -6.62 10.40
CA ILE A 40 0.65 -7.61 10.76
C ILE A 40 0.51 -8.84 9.87
N PHE A 41 -0.72 -9.34 9.65
CA PHE A 41 -0.99 -10.45 8.75
C PHE A 41 -0.48 -10.21 7.33
N MET A 42 -0.84 -9.05 6.76
CA MET A 42 -0.38 -8.64 5.44
C MET A 42 1.15 -8.66 5.37
N SER A 43 1.82 -8.14 6.40
CA SER A 43 3.28 -8.06 6.45
C SER A 43 3.93 -9.43 6.43
N PHE A 44 3.41 -10.39 7.18
CA PHE A 44 3.89 -11.77 7.18
C PHE A 44 3.72 -12.41 5.80
N ILE A 45 2.51 -12.35 5.22
CA ILE A 45 2.25 -12.99 3.92
C ILE A 45 3.15 -12.39 2.84
N ILE A 46 3.21 -11.06 2.75
CA ILE A 46 3.97 -10.40 1.68
C ILE A 46 5.46 -10.72 1.82
N ILE A 47 6.00 -10.76 3.05
CA ILE A 47 7.40 -11.11 3.26
C ILE A 47 7.66 -12.56 2.89
N ILE A 48 6.80 -13.51 3.28
CA ILE A 48 6.92 -14.91 2.85
C ILE A 48 6.92 -15.02 1.32
N LEU A 49 6.03 -14.29 0.64
CA LEU A 49 5.96 -14.29 -0.82
C LEU A 49 7.23 -13.70 -1.45
N MET A 50 7.79 -12.64 -0.88
CA MET A 50 9.09 -12.12 -1.32
C MET A 50 10.23 -13.12 -1.17
N MET A 51 10.25 -13.92 -0.10
CA MET A 51 11.26 -14.98 0.10
C MET A 51 11.15 -16.08 -0.97
N ILE A 52 9.92 -16.47 -1.32
CA ILE A 52 9.68 -17.44 -2.40
C ILE A 52 10.17 -16.88 -3.74
N ILE A 53 9.91 -15.59 -3.99
CA ILE A 53 10.30 -14.95 -5.24
C ILE A 53 11.81 -14.75 -5.34
N SER A 54 12.50 -14.38 -4.26
CA SER A 54 13.96 -14.22 -4.29
C SER A 54 14.67 -15.53 -4.61
N ASN A 55 14.14 -16.67 -4.15
CA ASN A 55 14.61 -17.99 -4.57
C ASN A 55 14.43 -18.21 -6.09
N LEU A 56 13.31 -17.75 -6.67
CA LEU A 56 13.07 -17.85 -8.12
C LEU A 56 14.04 -17.00 -8.94
N MET A 57 14.45 -15.87 -8.38
CA MET A 57 15.33 -14.90 -9.00
C MET A 57 16.81 -15.19 -8.82
N LEU A 58 17.17 -16.23 -8.06
CA LEU A 58 18.56 -16.54 -7.69
C LEU A 58 19.27 -15.39 -6.96
N GLU A 59 18.52 -14.41 -6.43
CA GLU A 59 19.03 -13.31 -5.60
C GLU A 59 19.22 -13.78 -4.15
N THR A 60 19.83 -14.94 -3.97
CA THR A 60 19.88 -15.67 -2.68
C THR A 60 21.15 -15.33 -1.91
N THR A 61 21.37 -14.04 -1.61
CA THR A 61 22.42 -13.69 -0.65
C THR A 61 21.87 -13.77 0.77
N LYS A 62 22.69 -14.23 1.72
CA LYS A 62 22.32 -14.22 3.16
C LYS A 62 21.94 -12.81 3.64
N ILE A 63 22.59 -11.79 3.07
CA ILE A 63 22.32 -10.37 3.34
C ILE A 63 20.90 -9.99 2.91
N TYR A 64 20.46 -10.43 1.72
CA TYR A 64 19.10 -10.15 1.25
C TYR A 64 18.04 -10.70 2.21
N TYR A 65 18.21 -11.95 2.68
CA TYR A 65 17.32 -12.54 3.67
C TYR A 65 17.35 -11.85 5.04
N LEU A 66 18.54 -11.40 5.46
CA LEU A 66 18.66 -10.59 6.67
C LEU A 66 17.89 -9.28 6.53
N VAL A 67 17.99 -8.59 5.38
CA VAL A 67 17.26 -7.34 5.11
C VAL A 67 15.74 -7.57 5.12
N LEU A 68 15.24 -8.65 4.52
CA LEU A 68 13.82 -9.00 4.58
C LEU A 68 13.32 -9.31 6.00
N ASN A 69 14.13 -9.98 6.82
CA ASN A 69 13.79 -10.23 8.22
C ASN A 69 13.83 -8.96 9.06
N MET A 70 14.77 -8.04 8.80
CA MET A 70 14.81 -6.73 9.44
C MET A 70 13.57 -5.89 9.07
N MET A 71 13.12 -5.95 7.81
CA MET A 71 11.84 -5.36 7.40
C MET A 71 10.69 -5.94 8.23
N LEU A 72 10.59 -7.26 8.32
CA LEU A 72 9.52 -7.93 9.06
C LEU A 72 9.47 -7.48 10.52
N LEU A 73 10.63 -7.51 11.20
CA LEU A 73 10.73 -7.11 12.60
C LEU A 73 10.28 -5.67 12.80
N SER A 74 10.77 -4.75 11.95
CA SER A 74 10.38 -3.34 12.04
C SER A 74 8.88 -3.12 11.81
N LEU A 75 8.27 -3.82 10.85
CA LEU A 75 6.85 -3.65 10.54
C LEU A 75 5.96 -4.21 11.66
N ILE A 76 6.31 -5.38 12.21
CA ILE A 76 5.56 -5.97 13.32
C ILE A 76 5.61 -5.06 14.54
N THR A 77 6.79 -4.55 14.89
CA THR A 77 6.91 -3.66 16.06
C THR A 77 6.10 -2.38 15.87
N VAL A 78 6.13 -1.76 14.68
CA VAL A 78 5.31 -0.54 14.41
C VAL A 78 3.83 -0.78 14.67
N PHE A 79 3.26 -1.91 14.24
CA PHE A 79 1.82 -2.16 14.39
C PHE A 79 1.42 -2.56 15.82
N ILE A 80 2.35 -3.05 16.64
CA ILE A 80 2.08 -3.49 18.00
C ILE A 80 2.22 -2.36 19.03
N LEU A 81 3.06 -1.35 18.76
CA LEU A 81 3.43 -0.38 19.78
C LEU A 81 2.29 0.59 20.17
N LYS A 82 2.10 0.75 21.48
CA LYS A 82 1.16 1.72 22.08
C LYS A 82 1.71 3.14 22.21
N SER A 83 3.03 3.29 22.38
CA SER A 83 3.65 4.60 22.59
C SER A 83 3.97 5.29 21.28
N VAL A 84 3.67 6.59 21.19
CA VAL A 84 3.78 7.36 19.95
C VAL A 84 5.24 7.58 19.55
N ILE A 85 6.13 7.78 20.53
CA ILE A 85 7.59 7.90 20.28
C ILE A 85 8.17 6.59 19.75
N MET A 86 7.84 5.44 20.37
CA MET A 86 8.39 4.17 19.88
C MET A 86 7.80 3.83 18.51
N PHE A 87 6.52 4.13 18.29
CA PHE A 87 5.92 4.03 16.97
C PHE A 87 6.70 4.87 15.94
N TYR A 88 7.05 6.12 16.25
CA TYR A 88 7.86 6.97 15.37
C TYR A 88 9.23 6.36 15.05
N ILE A 89 9.96 5.90 16.08
CA ILE A 89 11.30 5.33 15.91
C ILE A 89 11.24 4.13 14.98
N PHE A 90 10.33 3.17 15.21
CA PHE A 90 10.22 2.01 14.35
C PHE A 90 9.63 2.33 12.97
N PHE A 91 8.78 3.36 12.86
CA PHE A 91 8.26 3.86 11.60
C PHE A 91 9.39 4.40 10.71
N GLU A 92 10.38 5.08 11.27
CA GLU A 92 11.58 5.52 10.55
C GLU A 92 12.57 4.38 10.32
N ILE A 93 12.78 3.47 11.29
CA ILE A 93 13.63 2.29 11.10
C ILE A 93 13.14 1.44 9.93
N SER A 94 11.81 1.34 9.70
CA SER A 94 11.28 0.61 8.55
C SER A 94 11.74 1.14 7.18
N LEU A 95 12.23 2.39 7.10
CA LEU A 95 12.78 2.96 5.87
C LEU A 95 14.18 2.43 5.52
N ILE A 96 14.97 2.08 6.53
CA ILE A 96 16.37 1.67 6.35
C ILE A 96 16.45 0.41 5.47
N PRO A 97 15.74 -0.70 5.76
CA PRO A 97 15.91 -1.89 4.96
C PRO A 97 15.25 -1.75 3.57
N ILE A 98 14.24 -0.89 3.37
CA ILE A 98 13.73 -0.58 2.02
C ILE A 98 14.77 0.16 1.20
N PHE A 99 15.42 1.15 1.79
CA PHE A 99 16.48 1.89 1.13
C PHE A 99 17.59 0.94 0.69
N ILE A 100 17.98 -0.02 1.55
CA ILE A 100 18.94 -1.08 1.21
C ILE A 100 18.42 -1.96 0.06
N LEU A 101 17.13 -2.34 0.05
CA LEU A 101 16.54 -3.12 -1.05
C LEU A 101 16.60 -2.38 -2.40
N ILE A 102 16.23 -1.10 -2.43
CA ILE A 102 16.21 -0.28 -3.65
C ILE A 102 17.64 -0.02 -4.15
N SER A 103 18.53 0.47 -3.28
CA SER A 103 19.91 0.80 -3.64
C SER A 103 20.74 -0.43 -4.00
N GLY A 104 20.55 -1.54 -3.27
CA GLY A 104 21.29 -2.78 -3.48
C GLY A 104 20.85 -3.50 -4.76
N TRP A 105 19.60 -3.94 -4.80
CA TRP A 105 19.07 -4.85 -5.84
C TRP A 105 18.22 -4.16 -6.91
N GLY A 106 18.12 -2.83 -6.92
CA GLY A 106 17.48 -2.10 -8.03
C GLY A 106 18.18 -2.35 -9.37
N SER A 107 17.40 -2.36 -10.45
CA SER A 107 17.87 -2.73 -11.80
C SER A 107 18.61 -1.61 -12.54
N ASN A 108 18.23 -0.35 -12.29
CA ASN A 108 18.68 0.81 -13.06
C ASN A 108 19.74 1.59 -12.29
N PRO A 109 20.65 2.33 -12.96
CA PRO A 109 21.67 3.14 -12.30
C PRO A 109 21.08 4.26 -11.43
N GLU A 110 19.91 4.77 -11.78
CA GLU A 110 19.21 5.83 -11.03
C GLU A 110 18.78 5.38 -9.60
N LYS A 111 18.85 4.08 -9.27
CA LYS A 111 18.38 3.48 -8.01
C LYS A 111 18.87 4.17 -6.74
N LEU A 112 20.10 4.68 -6.76
CA LEU A 112 20.64 5.42 -5.63
C LEU A 112 19.93 6.77 -5.47
N GLN A 113 19.68 7.45 -6.59
CA GLN A 113 18.97 8.72 -6.62
C GLN A 113 17.51 8.57 -6.16
N SER A 114 16.77 7.55 -6.62
CA SER A 114 15.40 7.33 -6.11
C SER A 114 15.37 6.89 -4.64
N GLY A 115 16.32 6.07 -4.20
CA GLY A 115 16.45 5.68 -2.80
C GLY A 115 16.64 6.89 -1.89
N VAL A 116 17.55 7.79 -2.28
CA VAL A 116 17.77 9.06 -1.57
C VAL A 116 16.55 9.96 -1.65
N TYR A 117 15.89 10.07 -2.81
CA TYR A 117 14.65 10.85 -2.93
C TYR A 117 13.56 10.36 -1.97
N MET A 118 13.31 9.04 -1.91
CA MET A 118 12.33 8.48 -0.98
C MET A 118 12.66 8.84 0.47
N LEU A 119 13.92 8.61 0.87
CA LEU A 119 14.37 8.85 2.25
C LEU A 119 14.29 10.34 2.63
N MET A 120 14.67 11.24 1.74
CA MET A 120 14.62 12.69 2.00
C MET A 120 13.19 13.20 2.11
N TYR A 121 12.28 12.75 1.24
CA TYR A 121 10.87 13.14 1.35
C TYR A 121 10.28 12.73 2.70
N THR A 122 10.52 11.49 3.14
CA THR A 122 9.98 10.98 4.39
C THR A 122 10.62 11.64 5.61
N LEU A 123 11.94 11.87 5.60
CA LEU A 123 12.64 12.52 6.72
C LEU A 123 12.21 13.96 6.91
N LEU A 124 12.02 14.70 5.81
CA LEU A 124 11.57 16.10 5.89
C LEU A 124 10.18 16.23 6.51
N GLY A 125 9.29 15.26 6.30
CA GLY A 125 8.00 15.23 6.98
C GLY A 125 8.05 14.71 8.40
N SER A 126 8.99 13.81 8.72
CA SER A 126 9.06 13.14 10.01
C SER A 126 9.78 13.97 11.10
N ILE A 127 10.78 14.78 10.73
CA ILE A 127 11.50 15.62 11.71
C ILE A 127 10.57 16.62 12.43
N PRO A 128 9.70 17.39 11.74
CA PRO A 128 8.77 18.29 12.43
C PRO A 128 7.81 17.55 13.37
N PHE A 129 7.39 16.33 12.99
CA PHE A 129 6.58 15.46 13.83
C PHE A 129 7.31 15.05 15.11
N LEU A 130 8.60 14.71 15.03
CA LEU A 130 9.42 14.38 16.21
C LEU A 130 9.50 15.55 17.20
N VAL A 131 9.76 16.77 16.70
CA VAL A 131 9.83 17.97 17.55
C VAL A 131 8.52 18.15 18.32
N TYR A 132 7.39 17.96 17.65
CA TYR A 132 6.10 18.02 18.31
C TYR A 132 5.88 16.89 19.32
N LEU A 133 6.29 15.65 19.02
CA LEU A 133 6.16 14.56 19.98
C LEU A 133 6.93 14.83 21.27
N ILE A 134 8.12 15.42 21.18
CA ILE A 134 8.92 15.81 22.34
C ILE A 134 8.17 16.89 23.14
N TYR A 135 7.66 17.93 22.46
CA TYR A 135 6.84 18.98 23.10
C TYR A 135 5.63 18.40 23.85
N MET A 136 4.89 17.48 23.22
CA MET A 136 3.73 16.83 23.85
C MET A 136 4.12 15.96 25.06
N CYS A 137 5.29 15.33 25.02
CA CYS A 137 5.76 14.52 26.13
C CYS A 137 6.21 15.38 27.32
N GLU A 138 6.80 16.54 27.06
CA GLU A 138 7.26 17.46 28.11
C GLU A 138 6.08 18.20 28.76
N GLU A 139 5.19 18.78 27.97
CA GLU A 139 4.09 19.63 28.48
C GLU A 139 2.89 18.83 29.01
N LEU A 140 2.49 17.77 28.27
CA LEU A 140 1.26 17.02 28.59
C LEU A 140 1.54 15.69 29.28
N GLN A 141 2.80 15.26 29.39
CA GLN A 141 3.22 13.96 29.95
C GLN A 141 2.50 12.76 29.29
N VAL A 142 2.07 12.91 28.04
CA VAL A 142 1.35 11.88 27.30
C VAL A 142 2.26 11.21 26.27
N ASN A 143 2.51 9.91 26.48
CA ASN A 143 3.23 9.09 25.51
C ASN A 143 2.33 8.05 24.78
N ASN A 144 1.08 7.89 25.19
CA ASN A 144 0.16 6.90 24.61
C ASN A 144 -0.77 7.51 23.56
N PHE A 145 -1.03 6.79 22.46
CA PHE A 145 -1.99 7.20 21.43
C PHE A 145 -3.38 7.55 21.98
N PHE A 146 -3.83 6.84 23.02
CA PHE A 146 -5.17 7.01 23.58
C PHE A 146 -5.35 8.30 24.38
N SER A 147 -4.38 8.65 25.22
CA SER A 147 -4.46 9.82 26.10
C SER A 147 -4.21 11.13 25.34
N CYS A 148 -3.63 11.06 24.15
CA CYS A 148 -3.32 12.25 23.34
C CYS A 148 -4.61 12.95 22.82
N SER A 149 -5.72 12.21 22.75
CA SER A 149 -6.99 12.69 22.20
C SER A 149 -7.77 13.68 23.08
N PHE A 150 -7.48 13.77 24.38
CA PHE A 150 -8.35 14.49 25.33
C PHE A 150 -7.85 15.88 25.77
N LEU A 151 -6.62 16.27 25.41
CA LEU A 151 -5.95 17.40 26.06
C LEU A 151 -5.76 18.64 25.16
N ILE A 152 -6.20 18.59 23.91
CA ILE A 152 -5.94 19.66 22.96
C ILE A 152 -7.12 20.64 22.96
N GLY A 153 -6.99 21.72 23.73
CA GLY A 153 -7.87 22.89 23.59
C GLY A 153 -7.73 23.52 22.19
N LEU A 154 -8.72 24.31 21.76
CA LEU A 154 -8.69 25.00 20.47
C LEU A 154 -7.74 26.21 20.52
N SER A 155 -6.49 26.03 20.12
CA SER A 155 -5.52 27.13 20.01
C SER A 155 -4.85 27.16 18.62
N TRP A 156 -4.37 28.32 18.20
CA TRP A 156 -3.66 28.48 16.92
C TRP A 156 -2.35 27.69 16.85
N MET A 157 -1.66 27.55 17.98
CA MET A 157 -0.48 26.68 18.07
C MET A 157 -0.88 25.23 17.79
N ASN A 158 -2.03 24.79 18.30
CA ASN A 158 -2.54 23.45 18.07
C ASN A 158 -2.93 23.19 16.61
N LEU A 159 -3.40 24.20 15.87
CA LEU A 159 -3.59 24.10 14.41
C LEU A 159 -2.28 23.84 13.67
N ILE A 160 -1.24 24.63 13.95
CA ILE A 160 0.09 24.44 13.33
C ILE A 160 0.61 23.04 13.67
N PHE A 161 0.48 22.64 14.93
CA PHE A 161 0.90 21.32 15.37
C PHE A 161 0.13 20.18 14.69
N ILE A 162 -1.19 20.27 14.55
CA ILE A 162 -1.97 19.25 13.83
C ILE A 162 -1.56 19.18 12.36
N THR A 163 -1.27 20.32 11.72
CA THR A 163 -0.76 20.30 10.35
C THR A 163 0.59 19.61 10.27
N LEU A 164 1.55 19.90 11.16
CA LEU A 164 2.84 19.23 11.23
C LEU A 164 2.69 17.72 11.49
N MET A 165 1.75 17.34 12.37
CA MET A 165 1.45 15.95 12.68
C MET A 165 0.94 15.18 11.46
N SER A 166 0.10 15.83 10.67
CA SER A 166 -0.48 15.26 9.46
C SER A 166 0.57 15.03 8.37
N MET A 167 1.57 15.91 8.25
CA MET A 167 2.50 15.92 7.12
C MET A 167 3.33 14.62 7.02
N MET A 168 3.85 14.10 8.14
CA MET A 168 4.59 12.83 8.15
C MET A 168 3.78 11.69 7.52
N PHE A 169 2.51 11.56 7.92
CA PHE A 169 1.64 10.50 7.41
C PHE A 169 1.19 10.77 5.97
N LEU A 170 0.93 12.02 5.60
CA LEU A 170 0.52 12.41 4.25
C LEU A 170 1.66 12.33 3.21
N ILE A 171 2.92 12.32 3.64
CA ILE A 171 4.05 12.02 2.74
C ILE A 171 4.13 10.51 2.48
N LYS A 172 4.07 9.67 3.51
CA LYS A 172 4.09 8.20 3.34
C LYS A 172 2.80 7.66 2.72
N PHE A 173 1.68 8.30 3.00
CA PHE A 173 0.38 8.05 2.40
C PHE A 173 0.12 9.13 1.36
N PRO A 174 0.62 8.92 0.12
CA PRO A 174 1.01 9.97 -0.80
C PRO A 174 -0.16 10.87 -1.16
N ILE A 175 -0.25 12.03 -0.50
CA ILE A 175 -1.17 13.07 -0.93
C ILE A 175 -0.66 13.70 -2.23
N PHE A 176 -1.58 14.25 -3.02
CA PHE A 176 -1.21 14.97 -4.23
C PHE A 176 -0.25 16.14 -3.91
N GLY A 177 0.71 16.38 -4.80
CA GLY A 177 1.87 17.25 -4.55
C GLY A 177 3.09 16.52 -3.95
N LEU A 178 2.89 15.68 -2.93
CA LEU A 178 3.98 14.97 -2.22
C LEU A 178 4.21 13.53 -2.73
N HIS A 179 3.41 13.06 -3.69
CA HIS A 179 3.45 11.71 -4.25
C HIS A 179 4.64 11.39 -5.17
N LEU A 180 5.45 12.37 -5.58
CA LEU A 180 6.45 12.20 -6.65
C LEU A 180 7.55 11.17 -6.35
N TRP A 181 7.82 10.90 -5.06
CA TRP A 181 8.80 9.89 -4.67
C TRP A 181 8.33 8.46 -5.02
N LEU A 182 7.02 8.22 -5.01
CA LEU A 182 6.47 6.87 -5.13
C LEU A 182 6.65 6.27 -6.54
N PRO A 183 6.33 6.96 -7.65
CA PRO A 183 6.54 6.41 -8.98
C PRO A 183 8.02 6.13 -9.25
N LYS A 184 8.92 7.02 -8.81
CA LYS A 184 10.37 6.83 -8.95
C LYS A 184 10.87 5.62 -8.14
N ALA A 185 10.49 5.53 -6.87
CA ALA A 185 10.86 4.42 -6.00
C ALA A 185 10.37 3.08 -6.57
N HIS A 186 9.13 2.99 -7.05
CA HIS A 186 8.63 1.76 -7.66
C HIS A 186 9.33 1.41 -8.97
N VAL A 187 9.59 2.37 -9.86
CA VAL A 187 10.23 2.09 -11.14
C VAL A 187 11.62 1.47 -10.94
N GLU A 188 12.35 1.91 -9.94
CA GLU A 188 13.75 1.51 -9.74
C GLU A 188 13.94 0.36 -8.73
N ALA A 189 12.99 0.16 -7.81
CA ALA A 189 13.03 -0.94 -6.86
C ALA A 189 13.06 -2.33 -7.55
N PRO A 190 13.71 -3.34 -6.94
CA PRO A 190 13.52 -4.73 -7.34
C PRO A 190 12.05 -5.12 -7.19
N LEU A 191 11.66 -6.25 -7.78
CA LEU A 191 10.26 -6.72 -7.73
C LEU A 191 9.76 -6.83 -6.28
N THR A 192 10.52 -7.50 -5.43
CA THR A 192 10.21 -7.66 -4.00
C THR A 192 10.11 -6.31 -3.28
N GLY A 193 11.03 -5.38 -3.54
CA GLY A 193 10.97 -4.01 -3.05
C GLY A 193 9.66 -3.31 -3.45
N SER A 194 9.23 -3.44 -4.71
CA SER A 194 7.95 -2.88 -5.16
C SER A 194 6.73 -3.54 -4.51
N MET A 195 6.80 -4.85 -4.21
CA MET A 195 5.71 -5.57 -3.53
C MET A 195 5.52 -5.11 -2.08
N ILE A 196 6.60 -4.99 -1.29
CA ILE A 196 6.48 -4.52 0.10
C ILE A 196 6.08 -3.04 0.16
N LEU A 197 6.58 -2.23 -0.78
CA LEU A 197 6.27 -0.80 -0.84
C LEU A 197 4.78 -0.57 -1.12
N ALA A 198 4.24 -1.21 -2.14
CA ALA A 198 2.81 -1.15 -2.45
C ALA A 198 1.95 -1.86 -1.40
N GLY A 199 2.42 -2.99 -0.89
CA GLY A 199 1.68 -3.88 -0.01
C GLY A 199 1.46 -3.33 1.39
N VAL A 200 2.55 -2.96 2.07
CA VAL A 200 2.53 -2.64 3.51
C VAL A 200 2.94 -1.20 3.80
N LEU A 201 3.93 -0.66 3.10
CA LEU A 201 4.54 0.61 3.53
C LEU A 201 3.66 1.83 3.33
N LEU A 202 2.88 1.86 2.25
CA LEU A 202 1.82 2.86 2.10
C LEU A 202 0.81 2.73 3.26
N LYS A 203 0.46 1.51 3.66
CA LYS A 203 -0.56 1.26 4.70
C LYS A 203 -0.06 1.64 6.08
N LEU A 204 1.25 1.62 6.31
CA LEU A 204 1.88 2.13 7.53
C LEU A 204 1.67 3.65 7.68
N GLY A 205 1.63 4.42 6.58
CA GLY A 205 1.19 5.82 6.57
C GLY A 205 -0.29 5.97 6.95
N GLY A 206 -1.17 5.18 6.33
CA GLY A 206 -2.60 5.15 6.64
C GLY A 206 -2.91 4.73 8.09
N TYR A 207 -2.20 3.73 8.61
CA TYR A 207 -2.28 3.28 10.01
C TYR A 207 -1.95 4.42 10.97
N GLY A 208 -0.83 5.12 10.73
CA GLY A 208 -0.41 6.26 11.54
C GLY A 208 -1.42 7.41 11.50
N LEU A 209 -1.94 7.73 10.31
CA LEU A 209 -3.01 8.71 10.16
C LEU A 209 -4.24 8.29 10.96
N MET A 210 -4.71 7.04 10.82
CA MET A 210 -5.90 6.52 11.49
C MET A 210 -5.80 6.51 13.02
N ARG A 211 -4.62 6.22 13.58
CA ARG A 211 -4.38 6.33 15.03
C ARG A 211 -4.46 7.77 15.52
N ASN A 212 -4.04 8.71 14.68
CA ASN A 212 -4.00 10.13 15.01
C ASN A 212 -5.21 10.92 14.50
N LEU A 213 -6.17 10.29 13.81
CA LEU A 213 -7.41 10.94 13.34
C LEU A 213 -8.15 11.62 14.49
N LYS A 214 -8.09 11.05 15.70
CA LYS A 214 -8.76 11.64 16.85
C LYS A 214 -8.29 13.07 17.17
N LEU A 215 -7.06 13.42 16.82
CA LEU A 215 -6.48 14.75 17.06
C LEU A 215 -7.10 15.83 16.16
N PHE A 216 -7.67 15.44 15.03
CA PHE A 216 -8.31 16.37 14.10
C PHE A 216 -9.78 16.65 14.45
N TYR A 217 -10.39 15.89 15.38
CA TYR A 217 -11.73 16.23 15.86
C TYR A 217 -11.71 17.63 16.48
N GLY A 218 -12.59 18.50 15.99
CA GLY A 218 -12.66 19.91 16.39
C GLY A 218 -11.96 20.89 15.43
N TYR A 219 -11.08 20.42 14.55
CA TYR A 219 -10.36 21.27 13.58
C TYR A 219 -10.83 21.04 12.15
N LEU A 220 -11.95 21.67 11.79
CA LEU A 220 -12.56 21.57 10.46
C LEU A 220 -11.68 22.08 9.29
N PRO A 221 -10.99 23.24 9.36
CA PRO A 221 -10.29 23.78 8.19
C PRO A 221 -9.21 22.86 7.59
N PRO A 222 -8.25 22.29 8.37
CA PRO A 222 -7.23 21.40 7.78
C PRO A 222 -7.84 20.11 7.22
N VAL A 223 -8.93 19.62 7.81
CA VAL A 223 -9.63 18.42 7.36
C VAL A 223 -10.26 18.64 5.98
N VAL A 224 -11.00 19.74 5.79
CA VAL A 224 -11.62 20.06 4.50
C VAL A 224 -10.57 20.31 3.41
N ILE A 225 -9.48 21.02 3.74
CA ILE A 225 -8.40 21.29 2.79
C ILE A 225 -7.73 19.99 2.34
N THR A 226 -7.35 19.12 3.27
CA THR A 226 -6.71 17.82 2.94
C THR A 226 -7.66 16.89 2.18
N GLN A 227 -8.95 16.88 2.52
CA GLN A 227 -9.97 16.13 1.79
C GLN A 227 -10.09 16.60 0.33
N SER A 228 -10.18 17.92 0.10
CA SER A 228 -10.31 18.47 -1.25
C SER A 228 -9.06 18.22 -2.11
N ILE A 229 -7.85 18.41 -1.55
CA ILE A 229 -6.58 18.17 -2.26
C ILE A 229 -6.43 16.69 -2.62
N SER A 230 -6.80 15.77 -1.72
CA SER A 230 -6.69 14.34 -1.98
C SER A 230 -7.63 13.85 -3.08
N LEU A 231 -8.91 14.27 -3.05
CA LEU A 231 -9.89 13.87 -4.07
C LEU A 231 -9.60 14.48 -5.44
N MET A 232 -9.29 15.78 -5.50
CA MET A 232 -8.93 16.45 -6.76
C MET A 232 -7.60 15.92 -7.31
N GLY A 233 -6.67 15.64 -6.42
CA GLY A 233 -5.40 15.00 -6.75
C GLY A 233 -5.56 13.60 -7.32
N ALA A 234 -6.40 12.77 -6.72
CA ALA A 234 -6.71 11.43 -7.20
C ALA A 234 -7.31 11.47 -8.62
N LEU A 235 -8.22 12.41 -8.89
CA LEU A 235 -8.74 12.66 -10.25
C LEU A 235 -7.62 12.99 -11.24
N TYR A 236 -6.77 13.96 -10.91
CA TYR A 236 -5.73 14.37 -11.84
C TYR A 236 -4.71 13.26 -12.12
N VAL A 237 -4.33 12.50 -11.09
CA VAL A 237 -3.44 11.34 -11.24
C VAL A 237 -4.11 10.24 -12.08
N SER A 238 -5.42 10.01 -11.92
CA SER A 238 -6.16 9.02 -12.71
C SER A 238 -6.12 9.31 -14.22
N TRP A 239 -6.22 10.59 -14.61
CA TRP A 239 -6.07 10.99 -16.02
C TRP A 239 -4.64 10.86 -16.53
N LYS A 240 -3.64 11.05 -15.65
CA LYS A 240 -2.25 10.74 -16.00
C LYS A 240 -2.05 9.24 -16.23
N CYS A 241 -2.68 8.37 -15.44
CA CYS A 241 -2.58 6.92 -15.62
C CYS A 241 -3.01 6.47 -17.02
N LEU A 242 -4.04 7.09 -17.61
CA LEU A 242 -4.53 6.76 -18.95
C LEU A 242 -3.52 7.02 -20.07
N LYS A 243 -2.59 7.96 -19.86
CA LYS A 243 -1.55 8.32 -20.83
C LYS A 243 -0.23 7.59 -20.58
N GLN A 244 -0.15 6.80 -19.52
CA GLN A 244 1.10 6.18 -19.11
C GLN A 244 1.49 5.05 -20.06
N VAL A 245 2.75 5.05 -20.52
CA VAL A 245 3.27 4.02 -21.45
C VAL A 245 4.00 2.88 -20.72
N ASP A 246 4.53 3.17 -19.53
CA ASP A 246 5.24 2.19 -18.71
C ASP A 246 4.29 1.45 -17.78
N LEU A 247 4.28 0.12 -17.90
CA LEU A 247 3.42 -0.76 -17.11
C LEU A 247 3.63 -0.61 -15.59
N LYS A 248 4.90 -0.59 -15.15
CA LYS A 248 5.26 -0.47 -13.72
C LYS A 248 4.90 0.90 -13.14
N MET A 249 5.04 1.96 -13.95
CA MET A 249 4.66 3.31 -13.54
C MET A 249 3.13 3.47 -13.51
N LEU A 250 2.39 2.84 -14.42
CA LEU A 250 0.93 2.87 -14.41
C LEU A 250 0.39 2.26 -13.10
N VAL A 251 0.87 1.08 -12.71
CA VAL A 251 0.45 0.45 -11.44
C VAL A 251 0.85 1.30 -10.23
N ALA A 252 2.04 1.91 -10.24
CA ALA A 252 2.46 2.84 -9.18
C ALA A 252 1.59 4.12 -9.11
N MET A 253 1.15 4.66 -10.25
CA MET A 253 0.25 5.81 -10.27
C MET A 253 -1.18 5.43 -9.86
N SER A 254 -1.63 4.22 -10.20
CA SER A 254 -2.92 3.72 -9.72
C SER A 254 -2.97 3.60 -8.19
N SER A 255 -1.86 3.24 -7.53
CA SER A 255 -1.84 3.19 -6.07
C SER A 255 -1.95 4.57 -5.42
N ILE A 256 -1.47 5.62 -6.08
CA ILE A 256 -1.68 7.00 -5.62
C ILE A 256 -3.16 7.39 -5.73
N VAL A 257 -3.86 7.01 -6.81
CA VAL A 257 -5.31 7.26 -6.96
C VAL A 257 -6.09 6.59 -5.84
N HIS A 258 -5.85 5.29 -5.65
CA HIS A 258 -6.54 4.48 -4.65
C HIS A 258 -6.25 4.93 -3.22
N MET A 259 -5.00 5.22 -2.86
CA MET A 259 -4.68 5.76 -1.52
C MET A 259 -5.18 7.20 -1.35
N GLY A 260 -5.23 8.01 -2.42
CA GLY A 260 -5.84 9.33 -2.41
C GLY A 260 -7.33 9.29 -2.05
N MET A 261 -8.07 8.30 -2.56
CA MET A 261 -9.46 8.07 -2.15
C MET A 261 -9.58 7.69 -0.67
N VAL A 262 -8.64 6.89 -0.14
CA VAL A 262 -8.62 6.56 1.30
C VAL A 262 -8.36 7.81 2.14
N ILE A 263 -7.43 8.69 1.74
CA ILE A 263 -7.22 9.98 2.45
C ILE A 263 -8.51 10.79 2.46
N GLY A 264 -9.14 10.98 1.30
CA GLY A 264 -10.38 11.74 1.18
C GLY A 264 -11.52 11.15 2.01
N GLY A 265 -11.60 9.82 2.09
CA GLY A 265 -12.56 9.13 2.94
C GLY A 265 -12.23 9.26 4.42
N LEU A 266 -10.98 9.08 4.86
CA LEU A 266 -10.61 9.23 6.27
C LEU A 266 -10.85 10.66 6.77
N MET A 267 -10.59 11.67 5.94
CA MET A 267 -10.85 13.07 6.27
C MET A 267 -12.36 13.43 6.30
N SER A 268 -13.27 12.53 5.90
CA SER A 268 -14.71 12.75 6.14
C SER A 268 -15.12 12.56 7.61
N MET A 269 -14.25 11.99 8.45
CA MET A 269 -14.48 11.78 9.89
C MET A 269 -15.74 10.96 10.23
N GLN A 270 -16.17 10.11 9.31
CA GLN A 270 -17.29 9.21 9.52
C GLN A 270 -16.80 7.82 9.93
N MET A 271 -17.59 7.11 10.75
CA MET A 271 -17.26 5.76 11.17
C MET A 271 -17.31 4.76 10.00
N LEU A 272 -18.22 4.99 9.03
CA LEU A 272 -18.32 4.18 7.81
C LEU A 272 -17.04 4.29 6.97
N SER A 273 -16.52 5.51 6.75
CA SER A 273 -15.29 5.69 6.00
C SER A 273 -14.06 5.16 6.74
N TYR A 274 -14.05 5.18 8.08
CA TYR A 274 -13.02 4.52 8.88
C TYR A 274 -12.98 3.01 8.63
N GLN A 275 -14.13 2.33 8.62
CA GLN A 275 -14.22 0.90 8.29
C GLN A 275 -13.85 0.63 6.82
N GLY A 276 -14.36 1.47 5.91
CA GLY A 276 -14.05 1.40 4.48
C GLY A 276 -12.56 1.52 4.19
N ALA A 277 -11.86 2.43 4.87
CA ALA A 277 -10.43 2.62 4.72
C ALA A 277 -9.64 1.35 5.09
N ILE A 278 -10.03 0.63 6.15
CA ILE A 278 -9.37 -0.62 6.56
C ILE A 278 -9.53 -1.67 5.45
N TYR A 279 -10.76 -1.93 5.02
CA TYR A 279 -11.03 -2.94 4.00
C TYR A 279 -10.37 -2.60 2.68
N PHE A 280 -10.40 -1.33 2.28
CA PHE A 280 -9.77 -0.88 1.06
C PHE A 280 -8.25 -0.99 1.11
N MET A 281 -7.61 -0.59 2.21
CA MET A 281 -6.16 -0.72 2.40
C MET A 281 -5.69 -2.17 2.30
N LEU A 282 -6.45 -3.12 2.86
CA LEU A 282 -6.14 -4.55 2.79
C LEU A 282 -6.34 -5.09 1.37
N GLY A 283 -7.50 -4.84 0.77
CA GLY A 283 -7.83 -5.29 -0.58
C GLY A 283 -6.82 -4.78 -1.61
N HIS A 284 -6.52 -3.48 -1.58
CA HIS A 284 -5.49 -2.90 -2.42
C HIS A 284 -4.10 -3.44 -2.09
N GLY A 285 -3.75 -3.68 -0.82
CA GLY A 285 -2.44 -4.20 -0.42
C GLY A 285 -2.10 -5.52 -1.12
N PHE A 286 -3.03 -6.48 -1.12
CA PHE A 286 -2.85 -7.76 -1.80
C PHE A 286 -2.95 -7.63 -3.32
N CYS A 287 -3.91 -6.84 -3.83
CA CYS A 287 -4.11 -6.68 -5.27
C CYS A 287 -2.90 -5.99 -5.94
N SER A 288 -2.43 -4.86 -5.41
CA SER A 288 -1.27 -4.14 -5.97
C SER A 288 0.03 -4.92 -5.87
N SER A 289 0.28 -5.64 -4.76
CA SER A 289 1.46 -6.51 -4.65
C SER A 289 1.42 -7.66 -5.67
N CYS A 290 0.23 -8.24 -5.93
CA CYS A 290 0.03 -9.22 -6.99
C CYS A 290 0.29 -8.62 -8.39
N LEU A 291 -0.22 -7.42 -8.68
CA LEU A 291 0.04 -6.73 -9.94
C LEU A 291 1.54 -6.45 -10.15
N PHE A 292 2.26 -6.01 -9.11
CA PHE A 292 3.72 -5.84 -9.20
C PHE A 292 4.45 -7.16 -9.42
N PHE A 293 4.00 -8.26 -8.81
CA PHE A 293 4.53 -9.60 -9.06
C PHE A 293 4.33 -10.00 -10.54
N LEU A 294 3.11 -9.89 -11.04
CA LEU A 294 2.78 -10.22 -12.43
C LEU A 294 3.56 -9.35 -13.42
N LEU A 295 3.70 -8.05 -13.13
CA LEU A 295 4.52 -7.14 -13.90
C LEU A 295 5.97 -7.58 -14.00
N GLY A 296 6.65 -7.90 -12.90
CA GLY A 296 8.03 -8.32 -13.04
C GLY A 296 8.18 -9.71 -13.64
N SER A 297 7.18 -10.59 -13.52
CA SER A 297 7.20 -11.85 -14.30
C SER A 297 7.04 -11.59 -15.81
N THR A 298 6.30 -10.54 -16.25
CA THR A 298 6.34 -10.11 -17.66
C THR A 298 7.73 -9.57 -18.04
N TYR A 299 8.34 -8.79 -17.14
CA TYR A 299 9.66 -8.22 -17.36
C TYR A 299 10.75 -9.30 -17.47
N TRP A 300 10.68 -10.39 -16.70
CA TRP A 300 11.65 -11.48 -16.82
C TRP A 300 11.55 -12.26 -18.12
N ARG A 301 10.36 -12.32 -18.73
CA ARG A 301 10.17 -13.03 -20.00
C ARG A 301 10.56 -12.17 -21.21
N LEU A 302 10.20 -10.88 -21.21
CA LEU A 302 10.36 -9.99 -22.37
C LEU A 302 11.44 -8.93 -22.20
N GLY A 303 12.00 -8.75 -21.01
CA GLY A 303 13.06 -7.77 -20.73
C GLY A 303 12.63 -6.30 -20.82
N SER A 304 11.35 -6.01 -21.03
CA SER A 304 10.85 -4.66 -21.29
C SER A 304 9.61 -4.32 -20.46
N ARG A 305 9.41 -3.02 -20.22
CA ARG A 305 8.31 -2.47 -19.38
C ARG A 305 7.22 -1.76 -20.19
N THR A 306 7.38 -1.63 -21.49
CA THR A 306 6.51 -0.81 -22.35
C THR A 306 5.32 -1.62 -22.87
N PHE A 307 4.16 -0.97 -23.00
CA PHE A 307 2.95 -1.61 -23.57
C PHE A 307 3.15 -2.14 -24.99
N MET A 308 4.01 -1.52 -25.80
CA MET A 308 4.16 -1.87 -27.21
C MET A 308 4.77 -3.25 -27.42
N LEU A 309 5.71 -3.64 -26.55
CA LEU A 309 6.42 -4.91 -26.63
C LEU A 309 5.67 -6.05 -25.93
N ASN A 310 4.97 -5.73 -24.84
CA ASN A 310 4.30 -6.70 -23.99
C ASN A 310 2.84 -6.91 -24.45
N LYS A 311 2.63 -7.58 -25.60
CA LYS A 311 1.28 -7.87 -26.16
C LYS A 311 1.05 -9.36 -26.43
N GLY A 312 -0.22 -9.78 -26.37
CA GLY A 312 -0.65 -11.11 -26.83
C GLY A 312 -0.43 -12.25 -25.83
N PHE A 313 -0.30 -11.96 -24.53
CA PHE A 313 -0.06 -12.99 -23.51
C PHE A 313 -1.20 -14.03 -23.38
N MET A 314 -2.43 -13.70 -23.78
CA MET A 314 -3.56 -14.64 -23.72
C MET A 314 -3.32 -15.89 -24.58
N LYS A 315 -2.68 -15.72 -25.74
CA LYS A 315 -2.34 -16.84 -26.63
C LYS A 315 -1.10 -17.60 -26.16
N MET A 316 -0.13 -16.91 -25.56
CA MET A 316 1.14 -17.53 -25.16
C MET A 316 1.07 -18.29 -23.84
N ILE A 317 0.46 -17.68 -22.82
CA ILE A 317 0.41 -18.25 -21.47
C ILE A 317 -0.99 -17.99 -20.88
N PRO A 318 -1.98 -18.87 -21.14
CA PRO A 318 -3.35 -18.63 -20.71
C PRO A 318 -3.49 -18.61 -19.18
N SER A 319 -2.77 -19.47 -18.45
CA SER A 319 -2.78 -19.46 -16.98
C SER A 319 -2.35 -18.12 -16.39
N PHE A 320 -1.34 -17.49 -17.00
CA PHE A 320 -0.87 -16.17 -16.62
C PHE A 320 -1.91 -15.09 -16.87
N SER A 321 -2.63 -15.16 -18.00
CA SER A 321 -3.70 -14.22 -18.32
C SER A 321 -4.89 -14.29 -17.35
N ILE A 322 -5.15 -15.46 -16.75
CA ILE A 322 -6.18 -15.63 -15.72
C ILE A 322 -5.78 -14.87 -14.44
N TRP A 323 -4.54 -15.01 -13.98
CA TRP A 323 -4.05 -14.30 -12.80
C TRP A 323 -4.05 -12.77 -12.98
N TRP A 324 -3.67 -12.30 -14.17
CA TRP A 324 -3.81 -10.89 -14.54
C TRP A 324 -5.25 -10.43 -14.54
N PHE A 325 -6.17 -11.23 -15.07
CA PHE A 325 -7.57 -10.86 -15.08
C PHE A 325 -8.11 -10.70 -13.66
N ILE A 326 -7.88 -11.69 -12.79
CA ILE A 326 -8.36 -11.65 -11.39
C ILE A 326 -7.76 -10.46 -10.62
N SER A 327 -6.46 -10.20 -10.81
CA SER A 327 -5.82 -9.03 -10.17
C SER A 327 -6.34 -7.70 -10.72
N CYS A 328 -6.62 -7.58 -12.03
CA CYS A 328 -7.25 -6.40 -12.60
C CYS A 328 -8.69 -6.20 -12.09
N VAL A 329 -9.46 -7.28 -11.92
CA VAL A 329 -10.80 -7.24 -11.30
C VAL A 329 -10.72 -6.69 -9.87
N GLY A 330 -9.73 -7.12 -9.08
CA GLY A 330 -9.49 -6.58 -7.74
C GLY A 330 -9.12 -5.08 -7.75
N ASN A 331 -8.42 -4.62 -8.79
CA ASN A 331 -8.02 -3.22 -8.94
C ASN A 331 -9.18 -2.32 -9.42
N ILE A 332 -10.13 -2.89 -10.18
CA ILE A 332 -11.40 -2.25 -10.55
C ILE A 332 -12.40 -2.24 -9.39
N SER A 333 -12.06 -2.89 -8.27
CA SER A 333 -12.94 -3.10 -7.11
C SER A 333 -14.24 -3.84 -7.45
N ASN A 334 -14.23 -4.75 -8.43
CA ASN A 334 -15.41 -5.53 -8.81
C ASN A 334 -15.61 -6.76 -7.90
N PRO A 335 -16.84 -7.31 -7.77
CA PRO A 335 -17.07 -8.55 -7.04
C PRO A 335 -16.29 -9.70 -7.72
N PRO A 336 -15.60 -10.61 -6.98
CA PRO A 336 -15.61 -10.89 -5.53
C PRO A 336 -14.46 -10.26 -4.72
N SER A 337 -14.14 -8.97 -4.93
CA SER A 337 -13.01 -8.32 -4.23
C SER A 337 -13.40 -7.56 -2.95
N LEU A 338 -12.53 -7.58 -1.93
CA LEU A 338 -12.68 -6.80 -0.69
C LEU A 338 -12.63 -5.28 -0.94
N SER A 339 -11.93 -4.84 -1.99
CA SER A 339 -11.85 -3.43 -2.38
C SER A 339 -13.22 -2.83 -2.69
N LEU A 340 -14.18 -3.61 -3.18
CA LEU A 340 -15.55 -3.16 -3.45
C LEU A 340 -16.21 -2.58 -2.18
N PHE A 341 -16.20 -3.34 -1.08
CA PHE A 341 -16.79 -2.90 0.18
C PHE A 341 -16.07 -1.67 0.73
N GLY A 342 -14.75 -1.66 0.63
CA GLY A 342 -13.94 -0.51 1.00
C GLY A 342 -14.37 0.75 0.25
N GLU A 343 -14.52 0.67 -1.08
CA GLU A 343 -14.93 1.79 -1.91
C GLU A 343 -16.35 2.27 -1.64
N ILE A 344 -17.31 1.37 -1.45
CA ILE A 344 -18.70 1.75 -1.13
C ILE A 344 -18.77 2.49 0.22
N PHE A 345 -18.05 2.00 1.25
CA PHE A 345 -18.03 2.68 2.54
C PHE A 345 -17.29 4.02 2.49
N LEU A 346 -16.18 4.11 1.75
CA LEU A 346 -15.49 5.39 1.51
C LEU A 346 -16.42 6.37 0.78
N ALA A 347 -17.15 5.91 -0.25
CA ALA A 347 -18.15 6.70 -0.95
C ALA A 347 -19.15 7.29 0.04
N SER A 348 -19.78 6.42 0.85
CA SER A 348 -20.81 6.86 1.80
C SER A 348 -20.31 7.93 2.77
N GLY A 349 -19.09 7.80 3.30
CA GLY A 349 -18.51 8.81 4.18
C GLY A 349 -18.18 10.13 3.49
N ILE A 350 -17.62 10.07 2.27
CA ILE A 350 -17.34 11.28 1.47
C ILE A 350 -18.65 12.02 1.15
N LEU A 351 -19.71 11.29 0.79
CA LEU A 351 -21.02 11.87 0.50
C LEU A 351 -21.66 12.51 1.74
N MET A 352 -21.53 11.87 2.90
CA MET A 352 -21.99 12.45 4.17
C MET A 352 -21.26 13.75 4.52
N SER A 353 -20.01 13.93 4.07
CA SER A 353 -19.26 15.18 4.32
C SER A 353 -19.71 16.33 3.43
N SER A 354 -19.85 16.11 2.11
CA SER A 354 -20.47 17.09 1.21
C SER A 354 -20.96 16.44 -0.08
N ASN A 355 -22.14 16.84 -0.53
CA ASN A 355 -22.72 16.36 -1.80
C ASN A 355 -21.92 16.84 -3.03
N ALA A 356 -21.12 17.91 -2.91
CA ALA A 356 -20.31 18.41 -4.01
C ALA A 356 -19.28 17.37 -4.51
N TYR A 357 -18.84 16.46 -3.63
CA TYR A 357 -17.86 15.43 -3.97
C TYR A 357 -18.43 14.27 -4.79
N ILE A 358 -19.76 14.16 -5.01
CA ILE A 358 -20.38 13.09 -5.80
C ILE A 358 -19.75 13.00 -7.19
N ILE A 359 -19.70 14.13 -7.90
CA ILE A 359 -19.25 14.20 -9.30
C ILE A 359 -17.78 13.81 -9.38
N ILE A 360 -16.97 14.34 -8.46
CA ILE A 360 -15.55 14.04 -8.37
C ILE A 360 -15.34 12.55 -8.15
N PHE A 361 -16.04 11.98 -7.17
CA PHE A 361 -15.94 10.55 -6.87
C PHE A 361 -16.30 9.71 -8.10
N MET A 362 -17.46 9.93 -8.73
CA MET A 362 -17.87 9.17 -9.93
C MET A 362 -16.84 9.22 -11.05
N MET A 363 -16.18 10.36 -11.26
CA MET A 363 -15.11 10.48 -12.26
C MET A 363 -13.84 9.70 -11.88
N ILE A 364 -13.51 9.57 -10.58
CA ILE A 364 -12.42 8.70 -10.13
C ILE A 364 -12.75 7.24 -10.42
N PHE A 365 -13.99 6.79 -10.18
CA PHE A 365 -14.40 5.40 -10.45
C PHE A 365 -14.33 5.07 -11.93
N PHE A 366 -14.89 5.95 -12.75
CA PHE A 366 -14.85 5.80 -14.19
C PHE A 366 -13.41 5.72 -14.71
N SER A 367 -12.56 6.66 -14.29
CA SER A 367 -11.14 6.65 -14.68
C SER A 367 -10.40 5.42 -14.17
N ALA A 368 -10.64 4.99 -12.93
CA ALA A 368 -10.08 3.78 -12.33
C ALA A 368 -10.39 2.52 -13.15
N SER A 369 -11.65 2.33 -13.53
CA SER A 369 -12.06 1.23 -14.39
C SER A 369 -11.44 1.32 -15.79
N SER A 370 -11.34 2.52 -16.35
CA SER A 370 -10.81 2.69 -17.71
C SER A 370 -9.32 2.38 -17.84
N TYR A 371 -8.46 2.82 -16.90
CA TYR A 371 -7.01 2.55 -17.01
C TYR A 371 -6.65 1.09 -16.71
N THR A 372 -7.44 0.40 -15.87
CA THR A 372 -7.23 -1.02 -15.54
C THR A 372 -7.66 -1.92 -16.69
N ILE A 373 -8.79 -1.64 -17.32
CA ILE A 373 -9.23 -2.33 -18.54
C ILE A 373 -8.23 -2.07 -19.68
N LEU A 374 -7.73 -0.83 -19.81
CA LEU A 374 -6.67 -0.49 -20.77
C LEU A 374 -5.40 -1.30 -20.50
N LEU A 375 -4.98 -1.40 -19.23
CA LEU A 375 -3.82 -2.19 -18.85
C LEU A 375 -3.98 -3.67 -19.24
N TYR A 376 -5.13 -4.29 -18.93
CA TYR A 376 -5.36 -5.70 -19.26
C TYR A 376 -5.43 -5.91 -20.79
N SER A 377 -6.18 -5.06 -21.48
CA SER A 377 -6.39 -5.17 -22.93
C SER A 377 -5.08 -5.03 -23.71
N LEU A 378 -4.23 -4.06 -23.35
CA LEU A 378 -2.96 -3.84 -24.03
C LEU A 378 -1.96 -4.98 -23.79
N VAL A 379 -1.95 -5.57 -22.59
CA VAL A 379 -1.01 -6.65 -22.25
C VAL A 379 -1.44 -7.99 -22.85
N HIS A 380 -2.72 -8.35 -22.74
CA HIS A 380 -3.18 -9.69 -23.06
C HIS A 380 -3.72 -9.86 -24.47
N HIS A 381 -4.41 -8.86 -25.00
CA HIS A 381 -4.99 -8.93 -26.34
C HIS A 381 -3.99 -8.48 -27.42
N GLY A 382 -4.38 -8.73 -28.67
CA GLY A 382 -3.60 -8.35 -29.85
C GLY A 382 -2.61 -9.41 -30.31
N LYS A 383 -1.98 -9.12 -31.45
CA LYS A 383 -0.94 -9.98 -32.02
C LYS A 383 0.36 -9.76 -31.27
N GLN A 384 1.06 -10.86 -31.02
CA GLN A 384 2.41 -10.85 -30.46
C GLN A 384 3.35 -10.05 -31.37
N TYR A 385 4.29 -9.33 -30.75
CA TYR A 385 5.35 -8.65 -31.47
C TYR A 385 6.27 -9.69 -32.14
N SER A 386 6.48 -9.58 -33.45
CA SER A 386 7.13 -10.60 -34.28
C SER A 386 8.56 -10.96 -33.85
N PHE A 387 9.27 -10.06 -33.19
CA PHE A 387 10.64 -10.28 -32.72
C PHE A 387 10.74 -10.70 -31.24
N SER A 388 9.63 -11.03 -30.59
CA SER A 388 9.66 -11.47 -29.19
C SER A 388 10.14 -12.92 -29.07
N LEU A 389 10.98 -13.16 -28.06
CA LEU A 389 11.48 -14.48 -27.69
C LEU A 389 10.34 -15.44 -27.32
N PRO A 390 10.50 -16.76 -27.54
CA PRO A 390 9.54 -17.74 -27.05
C PRO A 390 9.40 -17.62 -25.53
N CYS A 391 8.19 -17.32 -25.06
CA CYS A 391 7.92 -17.20 -23.64
C CYS A 391 7.81 -18.59 -23.00
N PRO A 392 8.55 -18.88 -21.92
CA PRO A 392 8.35 -20.12 -21.17
C PRO A 392 6.94 -20.16 -20.57
N PRO A 393 6.39 -21.33 -20.21
CA PRO A 393 5.16 -21.42 -19.41
C PRO A 393 5.37 -20.89 -17.98
N MET A 394 4.28 -20.69 -17.25
CA MET A 394 4.34 -20.22 -15.85
C MET A 394 4.82 -21.36 -14.94
N LYS A 395 5.81 -21.08 -14.07
CA LYS A 395 6.32 -22.08 -13.11
C LYS A 395 5.28 -22.33 -12.01
N LEU A 396 5.31 -23.51 -11.38
CA LEU A 396 4.40 -23.84 -10.27
C LEU A 396 4.53 -22.84 -9.11
N SER A 397 5.76 -22.44 -8.78
CA SER A 397 6.05 -21.42 -7.77
C SER A 397 5.43 -20.07 -8.10
N GLU A 398 5.44 -19.65 -9.37
CA GLU A 398 4.80 -18.41 -9.81
C GLU A 398 3.29 -18.48 -9.62
N ASN A 399 2.67 -19.61 -9.97
CA ASN A 399 1.25 -19.86 -9.73
C ASN A 399 0.91 -19.85 -8.23
N LEU A 400 1.75 -20.47 -7.39
CA LEU A 400 1.56 -20.47 -5.94
C LEU A 400 1.63 -19.06 -5.37
N VAL A 401 2.58 -18.23 -5.82
CA VAL A 401 2.69 -16.83 -5.39
C VAL A 401 1.42 -16.06 -5.76
N SER A 402 0.93 -16.17 -7.01
CA SER A 402 -0.33 -15.52 -7.40
C SER A 402 -1.54 -16.03 -6.61
N CYS A 403 -1.61 -17.34 -6.33
CA CYS A 403 -2.65 -17.91 -5.47
C CYS A 403 -2.62 -17.31 -4.07
N PHE A 404 -1.46 -17.27 -3.42
CA PHE A 404 -1.33 -16.77 -2.04
C PHE A 404 -1.56 -15.26 -1.90
N HIS A 405 -1.46 -14.49 -2.98
CA HIS A 405 -1.93 -13.11 -2.98
C HIS A 405 -3.46 -13.00 -3.02
N LEU A 406 -4.11 -13.79 -3.86
CA LEU A 406 -5.53 -13.59 -4.21
C LEU A 406 -6.49 -14.40 -3.34
N VAL A 407 -6.10 -15.59 -2.89
CA VAL A 407 -6.93 -16.45 -2.03
C VAL A 407 -7.29 -15.77 -0.70
N PRO A 408 -6.35 -15.14 0.04
CA PRO A 408 -6.70 -14.43 1.27
C PRO A 408 -7.71 -13.31 1.04
N LEU A 409 -7.60 -12.59 -0.08
CA LEU A 409 -8.50 -11.50 -0.42
C LEU A 409 -9.93 -12.00 -0.64
N ASN A 410 -10.09 -13.09 -1.40
CA ASN A 410 -11.40 -13.67 -1.68
C ASN A 410 -12.01 -14.36 -0.45
N LEU A 411 -11.20 -15.01 0.38
CA LEU A 411 -11.67 -15.58 1.65
C LEU A 411 -12.14 -14.49 2.62
N LEU A 412 -11.42 -13.36 2.68
CA LEU A 412 -11.85 -12.20 3.47
C LEU A 412 -13.18 -11.65 2.96
N PHE A 413 -13.37 -11.57 1.64
CA PHE A 413 -14.64 -11.16 1.03
C PHE A 413 -15.81 -12.05 1.47
N LEU A 414 -15.64 -13.38 1.48
CA LEU A 414 -16.66 -14.33 1.93
C LEU A 414 -16.93 -14.27 3.45
N SER A 415 -16.00 -13.73 4.22
CA SER A 415 -16.10 -13.68 5.69
C SER A 415 -16.79 -12.43 6.22
N MET A 416 -17.03 -11.44 5.35
CA MET A 416 -17.81 -10.23 5.59
C MET A 416 -19.27 -10.51 5.29
#